data_AF-A0A7W1WRE2-F1
#
_entry.id   AF-A0A7W1WRE2-F1
#
_cell.length_a   1.000
_cell.length_b   1.000
_cell.length_c   1.000
_cell.angle_alpha   90.00
_cell.angle_beta   90.00
_cell.angle_gamma   90.00
#
_symmetry.space_group_name_H-M   'P 1'
#
loop_
_entity.id
_entity.type
_entity.pdbx_description
1 polymer ?
#
loop_
_entity_poly.entity_id
_entity_poly.type
_entity_poly.pdbx_seq_one_letter_code
_entity_poly.pdbx_strand_id
1 'polypeptide(L)'
;MFRKALSIFAMLLLSGLLINGMTMTQQLKKIHASLEDNIESIEQLNRVQASIIQKNNELNQMVTTLEQIDQGLTETTNKTNRTLSFLSSVVDYNADTLHLNNQMVNFSMQSKQQIHDVQSALSELSPSLTKLDQMLKQMSTMATKDKQHLDQILKSTKNLNSKTPRVNLP
;
A
#
# COMPACT_ATOMS: atom_id res chain seq x y z
N MET A 1 -28.50 41.67 -115.07
CA MET A 1 -27.35 41.35 -114.20
C MET A 1 -27.54 41.82 -112.75
N PHE A 2 -28.08 43.01 -112.51
CA PHE A 2 -28.24 43.60 -111.16
C PHE A 2 -29.02 42.72 -110.15
N ARG A 3 -30.13 42.08 -110.56
CA ARG A 3 -30.87 41.14 -109.70
C ARG A 3 -30.07 39.91 -109.27
N LYS A 4 -29.17 39.40 -110.13
CA LYS A 4 -28.31 38.26 -109.79
C LYS A 4 -27.23 38.66 -108.78
N ALA A 5 -26.63 39.85 -108.94
CA ALA A 5 -25.64 40.38 -108.00
C ALA A 5 -26.24 40.65 -106.61
N LEU A 6 -27.44 41.22 -106.54
CA LEU A 6 -28.14 41.47 -105.27
C LEU A 6 -28.52 40.17 -104.55
N SER A 7 -28.97 39.16 -105.29
CA SER A 7 -29.26 37.82 -104.75
C SER A 7 -28.01 37.15 -104.19
N ILE A 8 -26.86 37.28 -104.86
CA ILE A 8 -25.58 36.74 -104.37
C ILE A 8 -25.13 37.47 -103.11
N PHE A 9 -25.27 38.80 -103.06
CA PHE A 9 -24.93 39.59 -101.86
C PHE A 9 -25.83 39.27 -100.65
N ALA A 10 -27.15 39.13 -100.87
CA ALA A 10 -28.08 38.74 -99.81
C ALA A 10 -27.77 37.33 -99.29
N MET A 11 -27.42 36.40 -100.18
CA MET A 11 -27.05 35.04 -99.81
C MET A 11 -25.71 35.02 -99.04
N LEU A 12 -24.72 35.81 -99.46
CA LEU A 12 -23.44 35.96 -98.74
C LEU A 12 -23.62 36.59 -97.34
N LEU A 13 -24.48 37.60 -97.20
CA LEU A 13 -24.80 38.20 -95.90
C LEU A 13 -25.50 37.20 -94.98
N LEU A 14 -26.46 36.43 -95.49
CA LEU A 14 -27.11 35.34 -94.77
C LEU A 14 -26.12 34.25 -94.37
N SER A 15 -25.22 33.85 -95.26
CA SER A 15 -24.16 32.88 -94.96
C SER A 15 -23.19 33.40 -93.90
N GLY A 16 -22.78 34.67 -93.97
CA GLY A 16 -21.94 35.29 -92.95
C GLY A 16 -22.62 35.39 -91.58
N LEU A 17 -23.92 35.72 -91.54
CA LEU A 17 -24.72 35.75 -90.31
C LEU A 17 -24.91 34.36 -89.72
N LEU A 18 -25.14 33.34 -90.56
CA LEU A 18 -25.27 31.95 -90.14
C LEU A 18 -23.94 31.38 -89.62
N ILE A 19 -22.81 31.70 -90.24
CA ILE A 19 -21.48 31.27 -89.77
C ILE A 19 -21.15 31.95 -88.43
N ASN A 20 -21.42 33.24 -88.27
CA ASN A 20 -21.25 33.94 -86.99
C ASN A 20 -22.21 33.41 -85.91
N GLY A 21 -23.46 33.09 -86.26
CA GLY A 21 -24.42 32.47 -85.35
C GLY A 21 -24.03 31.05 -84.92
N MET A 22 -23.52 30.23 -85.86
CA MET A 22 -23.02 28.88 -85.56
C MET A 22 -21.77 28.92 -84.67
N THR A 23 -20.82 29.80 -84.96
CA THR A 23 -19.61 29.95 -84.14
C THR A 23 -19.92 30.46 -82.74
N MET A 24 -20.81 31.45 -82.61
CA MET A 24 -21.27 31.92 -81.30
C MET A 24 -22.02 30.82 -80.52
N THR A 25 -22.85 30.02 -81.20
CA THR A 25 -23.55 28.89 -80.57
C THR A 25 -22.58 27.79 -80.11
N GLN A 26 -21.54 27.49 -80.91
CA GLN A 26 -20.49 26.54 -80.52
C GLN A 26 -19.66 27.06 -79.35
N GLN A 27 -19.33 28.35 -79.32
CA GLN A 27 -18.64 28.98 -78.20
C GLN A 27 -19.50 28.96 -76.92
N LEU A 28 -20.80 29.26 -77.02
CA LEU A 28 -21.73 29.18 -75.89
C LEU A 28 -21.89 27.75 -75.36
N LYS A 29 -21.98 26.76 -76.26
CA LYS A 29 -21.98 25.33 -75.85
C LYS A 29 -20.69 24.94 -75.14
N LYS A 30 -19.54 25.41 -75.61
CA LYS A 30 -18.25 25.18 -74.96
C LYS A 30 -18.18 25.85 -73.58
N ILE A 31 -18.66 27.09 -73.46
CA ILE A 31 -18.74 27.81 -72.18
C ILE A 31 -19.66 27.07 -71.21
N HIS A 32 -20.82 26.59 -71.66
CA HIS A 32 -21.75 25.84 -70.83
C HIS A 32 -21.16 24.51 -70.33
N ALA A 33 -20.54 23.73 -71.22
CA ALA A 33 -19.85 22.50 -70.84
C ALA A 33 -18.71 22.77 -69.85
N SER A 34 -17.91 23.82 -70.07
CA SER A 34 -16.87 24.22 -69.12
C SER A 34 -17.43 24.70 -67.78
N LEU A 35 -18.61 25.32 -67.74
CA LEU A 35 -19.27 25.71 -66.49
C LEU A 35 -19.80 24.48 -65.73
N GLU A 36 -20.38 23.50 -66.43
CA GLU A 36 -20.84 22.23 -65.85
C GLU A 36 -19.66 21.47 -65.21
N ASP A 37 -18.54 21.31 -65.92
CA ASP A 37 -17.33 20.65 -65.41
C ASP A 37 -16.74 21.37 -64.18
N ASN A 38 -16.80 22.71 -64.16
CA ASN A 38 -16.35 23.50 -63.01
C ASN A 38 -17.29 23.34 -61.81
N ILE A 39 -18.60 23.26 -62.03
CA ILE A 39 -19.59 23.01 -60.96
C ILE A 39 -19.35 21.62 -60.37
N GLU A 40 -19.17 20.59 -61.21
CA GLU A 40 -18.85 19.25 -60.74
C GLU A 40 -17.53 19.22 -59.95
N SER A 41 -16.50 19.92 -60.44
CA SER A 41 -15.22 20.05 -59.74
C SER A 41 -15.35 20.75 -58.38
N ILE A 42 -16.22 21.77 -58.27
CA ILE A 42 -16.51 22.45 -57.01
C ILE A 42 -17.28 21.52 -56.06
N GLU A 43 -18.23 20.74 -56.55
CA GLU A 43 -18.94 19.76 -55.73
C GLU A 43 -18.00 18.68 -55.20
N GLN A 44 -17.08 18.17 -56.03
CA GLN A 44 -16.06 17.22 -55.60
C GLN A 44 -15.12 17.84 -54.56
N LEU A 45 -14.68 19.08 -54.77
CA LEU A 45 -13.85 19.81 -53.80
C LEU A 45 -14.58 19.98 -52.45
N ASN A 46 -15.86 20.33 -52.47
CA ASN A 46 -16.67 20.46 -51.26
C ASN A 46 -16.79 19.12 -50.50
N ARG A 47 -16.94 18.00 -51.20
CA ARG A 47 -16.96 16.66 -50.58
C ARG A 47 -15.61 16.32 -49.93
N VAL A 48 -14.51 16.63 -50.61
CA VAL A 48 -13.16 16.44 -50.05
C VAL A 48 -12.96 17.33 -48.81
N GLN A 49 -13.38 18.59 -48.85
CA GLN A 49 -13.31 19.50 -47.71
C GLN A 49 -14.13 18.99 -46.52
N ALA A 50 -15.36 18.50 -46.76
CA ALA A 50 -16.18 17.91 -45.71
C ALA A 50 -15.49 16.68 -45.07
N SER A 51 -14.88 15.82 -45.88
CA SER A 51 -14.11 14.68 -45.38
C SER A 51 -12.87 15.11 -44.57
N ILE A 52 -12.16 16.15 -45.00
CA ILE A 52 -11.01 16.72 -44.25
C ILE A 52 -11.47 17.28 -42.90
N ILE A 53 -12.58 18.03 -42.87
CA ILE A 53 -13.14 18.57 -41.63
C ILE A 53 -13.52 17.44 -40.68
N GLN A 54 -14.15 16.38 -41.18
CA GLN A 54 -14.48 15.21 -40.36
C GLN A 54 -13.22 14.53 -39.81
N LYS A 55 -12.21 14.28 -40.65
CA LYS A 55 -10.93 13.69 -40.20
C LYS A 55 -10.22 14.56 -39.17
N ASN A 56 -10.26 15.88 -39.30
CA ASN A 56 -9.70 16.78 -38.30
C ASN A 56 -10.43 16.68 -36.95
N ASN A 57 -11.76 16.49 -36.96
CA ASN A 57 -12.51 16.25 -35.73
C ASN A 57 -12.15 14.90 -35.08
N GLU A 58 -11.98 13.85 -35.87
CA GLU A 58 -11.51 12.54 -35.39
C GLU A 58 -10.09 12.62 -34.80
N LEU A 59 -9.18 13.38 -35.44
CA LEU A 59 -7.84 13.63 -34.92
C LEU A 59 -7.88 14.40 -33.59
N ASN A 60 -8.75 15.40 -33.45
CA ASN A 60 -8.92 16.12 -32.19
C ASN A 60 -9.41 15.18 -31.07
N GLN A 61 -10.36 14.29 -31.36
CA GLN A 61 -10.82 13.28 -30.40
C GLN A 61 -9.69 12.32 -30.00
N MET A 62 -8.84 11.94 -30.96
CA MET A 62 -7.67 11.11 -30.70
C MET A 62 -6.66 11.81 -29.78
N VAL A 63 -6.41 13.10 -29.99
CA VAL A 63 -5.56 13.91 -29.10
C VAL A 63 -6.13 13.94 -27.68
N THR A 64 -7.43 14.20 -27.51
CA THR A 64 -8.09 14.16 -26.19
C THR A 64 -7.94 12.79 -25.52
N THR A 65 -8.07 11.71 -26.30
CA THR A 65 -7.91 10.34 -25.78
C THR A 65 -6.47 10.09 -25.32
N LEU A 66 -5.47 10.57 -26.08
CA LEU A 66 -4.06 10.47 -25.71
C LEU A 66 -3.75 11.27 -24.43
N GLU A 67 -4.33 12.46 -24.27
CA GLU A 67 -4.20 13.26 -23.04
C GLU A 67 -4.80 12.53 -21.83
N GLN A 68 -5.96 11.88 -21.99
CA GLN A 68 -6.57 11.08 -20.93
C GLN A 68 -5.72 9.85 -20.56
N ILE A 69 -5.11 9.20 -21.57
CA ILE A 69 -4.19 8.07 -21.35
C ILE A 69 -2.95 8.56 -20.58
N ASP A 70 -2.36 9.68 -20.97
CA ASP A 70 -1.18 10.26 -20.31
C ASP A 70 -1.46 10.61 -18.83
N GLN A 71 -2.62 11.21 -18.57
CA GLN A 71 -3.09 11.48 -17.21
C GLN A 71 -3.29 10.18 -16.40
N GLY A 72 -3.91 9.16 -17.00
CA GLY A 72 -4.10 7.86 -16.37
C GLY A 72 -2.78 7.14 -16.06
N LEU A 73 -1.78 7.24 -16.94
CA LEU A 73 -0.44 6.71 -16.73
C LEU A 73 0.29 7.45 -15.60
N THR A 74 0.14 8.77 -15.54
CA THR A 74 0.68 9.60 -14.45
C THR A 74 0.07 9.21 -13.11
N GLU A 75 -1.25 9.04 -13.04
CA GLU A 75 -1.93 8.60 -11.82
C GLU A 75 -1.50 7.18 -11.40
N THR A 76 -1.38 6.27 -12.36
CA THR A 76 -0.91 4.90 -12.12
C THR A 76 0.51 4.89 -11.57
N THR A 77 1.41 5.68 -12.15
CA THR A 77 2.79 5.84 -11.67
C THR A 77 2.82 6.36 -10.23
N ASN A 78 2.00 7.36 -9.92
CA ASN A 78 1.90 7.90 -8.56
C ASN A 78 1.37 6.87 -7.56
N LYS A 79 0.37 6.07 -7.93
CA LYS A 79 -0.13 4.96 -7.10
C LYS A 79 0.94 3.90 -6.88
N THR A 80 1.67 3.51 -7.92
CA THR A 80 2.77 2.55 -7.82
C THR A 80 3.88 3.06 -6.89
N ASN A 81 4.26 4.32 -6.99
CA ASN A 81 5.26 4.92 -6.11
C ASN A 81 4.82 4.94 -4.64
N ARG A 82 3.54 5.23 -4.37
CA ARG A 82 2.97 5.14 -3.01
C ARG A 82 2.98 3.71 -2.48
N THR A 83 2.58 2.74 -3.30
CA THR A 83 2.63 1.32 -2.93
C THR A 83 4.05 0.86 -2.63
N LEU A 84 5.03 1.27 -3.43
CA LEU A 84 6.44 0.98 -3.19
C LEU A 84 6.91 1.58 -1.85
N SER A 85 6.52 2.82 -1.55
CA SER A 85 6.81 3.45 -0.25
C SER A 85 6.22 2.65 0.92
N PHE A 86 4.98 2.18 0.81
CA PHE A 86 4.36 1.35 1.85
C PHE A 86 5.05 -0.01 1.99
N LEU A 87 5.44 -0.64 0.89
CA LEU A 87 6.21 -1.89 0.93
C LEU A 87 7.56 -1.69 1.64
N SER A 88 8.25 -0.58 1.38
CA SER A 88 9.48 -0.23 2.11
C SER A 88 9.21 -0.13 3.61
N SER A 89 8.16 0.58 4.03
CA SER A 89 7.80 0.68 5.45
C SER A 89 7.46 -0.67 6.08
N VAL A 90 6.83 -1.58 5.35
CA VAL A 90 6.56 -2.95 5.82
C VAL A 90 7.86 -3.75 5.98
N VAL A 91 8.83 -3.59 5.07
CA VAL A 91 10.15 -4.23 5.19
C VAL A 91 10.89 -3.71 6.43
N ASP A 92 10.87 -2.39 6.67
CA ASP A 92 11.49 -1.80 7.85
C ASP A 92 10.84 -2.32 9.14
N TYR A 93 9.50 -2.38 9.18
CA TYR A 93 8.76 -2.93 10.33
C TYR A 93 9.10 -4.41 10.59
N ASN A 94 9.29 -5.20 9.54
CA ASN A 94 9.71 -6.59 9.67
C ASN A 94 11.13 -6.71 10.22
N ALA A 95 12.05 -5.82 9.82
CA ALA A 95 13.41 -5.78 10.35
C ALA A 95 13.41 -5.44 11.86
N ASP A 96 12.62 -4.44 12.27
CA ASP A 96 12.45 -4.07 13.68
C ASP A 96 11.85 -5.23 14.51
N THR A 97 10.84 -5.91 13.96
CA THR A 97 10.23 -7.08 14.60
C THR A 97 11.23 -8.22 14.77
N LEU A 98 12.07 -8.47 13.76
CA LEU A 98 13.14 -9.47 13.85
C LEU A 98 14.18 -9.09 14.92
N HIS A 99 14.54 -7.81 15.02
CA HIS A 99 15.42 -7.32 16.06
C HIS A 99 14.85 -7.56 17.46
N LEU A 100 13.57 -7.23 17.68
CA LEU A 100 12.87 -7.48 18.94
C LEU A 100 12.82 -8.97 19.28
N ASN A 101 12.54 -9.82 18.30
CA ASN A 101 12.53 -11.28 18.49
C ASN A 101 13.91 -11.79 18.93
N ASN A 102 15.00 -11.30 18.33
CA ASN A 102 16.35 -11.65 18.74
C ASN A 102 16.66 -11.20 20.17
N GLN A 103 16.24 -9.99 20.56
CA GLN A 103 16.39 -9.52 21.94
C GLN A 103 15.60 -10.39 22.92
N MET A 104 14.37 -10.76 22.59
CA MET A 104 13.53 -11.62 23.43
C MET A 104 14.13 -13.03 23.60
N VAL A 105 14.72 -13.60 22.56
CA VAL A 105 15.45 -14.87 22.64
C VAL A 105 16.65 -14.75 23.59
N ASN A 106 17.42 -13.67 23.48
CA ASN A 106 18.55 -13.43 24.39
C ASN A 106 18.12 -13.28 25.85
N PHE A 107 17.06 -12.50 26.13
CA PHE A 107 16.51 -12.38 27.48
C PHE A 107 15.95 -13.70 28.00
N SER A 108 15.33 -14.51 27.14
CA SER A 108 14.85 -15.85 27.51
C SER A 108 16.00 -16.77 27.90
N MET A 109 17.11 -16.77 27.16
CA MET A 109 18.31 -17.53 27.50
C MET A 109 18.94 -17.07 28.83
N GLN A 110 19.05 -15.76 29.03
CA GLN A 110 19.55 -15.20 30.30
C GLN A 110 18.64 -15.56 31.48
N SER A 111 17.33 -15.45 31.30
CA SER A 111 16.35 -15.81 32.33
C SER A 111 16.43 -17.29 32.68
N LYS A 112 16.60 -18.16 31.68
CA LYS A 112 16.81 -19.60 31.90
C LYS A 112 18.04 -19.86 32.75
N GLN A 113 19.16 -19.17 32.47
CA GLN A 113 20.37 -19.30 33.27
C GLN A 113 20.14 -18.81 34.71
N GLN A 114 19.52 -17.64 34.89
CA GLN A 114 19.21 -17.10 36.22
C GLN A 114 18.31 -18.04 37.03
N ILE A 115 17.29 -18.65 36.40
CA ILE A 115 16.43 -19.64 37.05
C ILE A 115 17.25 -20.86 37.50
N HIS A 116 18.17 -21.35 36.66
CA HIS A 116 19.06 -22.45 37.01
C HIS A 116 19.97 -22.09 38.20
N ASP A 117 20.51 -20.87 38.24
CA ASP A 117 21.35 -20.39 39.33
C ASP A 117 20.55 -20.30 40.64
N VAL A 118 19.32 -19.78 40.60
CA VAL A 118 18.40 -19.78 41.75
C VAL A 118 18.08 -21.19 42.22
N GLN A 119 17.77 -22.11 41.31
CA GLN A 119 17.50 -23.50 41.65
C GLN A 119 18.71 -24.18 42.32
N SER A 120 19.92 -23.86 41.86
CA SER A 120 21.17 -24.37 42.43
C SER A 120 21.37 -23.83 43.85
N ALA A 121 21.23 -22.52 44.05
CA ALA A 121 21.34 -21.88 45.36
C ALA A 121 20.30 -22.41 46.36
N LEU A 122 19.06 -22.63 45.92
CA LEU A 122 18.02 -23.25 46.75
C LEU A 122 18.35 -24.69 47.13
N SER A 123 18.93 -25.44 46.19
CA SER A 123 19.37 -26.83 46.43
C SER A 123 20.52 -26.88 47.43
N GLU A 124 21.45 -25.91 47.39
CA GLU A 124 22.54 -25.75 48.36
C GLU A 124 22.05 -25.34 49.76
N LEU A 125 20.95 -24.59 49.84
CA LEU A 125 20.33 -24.19 51.11
C LEU A 125 19.58 -25.35 51.79
N SER A 126 19.04 -26.29 51.02
CA SER A 126 18.18 -27.37 51.53
C SER A 126 18.80 -28.21 52.67
N PRO A 127 20.08 -28.65 52.60
CA PRO A 127 20.73 -29.35 53.71
C PRO A 127 20.83 -28.51 54.99
N SER A 128 21.12 -27.20 54.84
CA SER A 128 21.23 -26.28 55.97
C SER A 128 19.88 -26.08 56.67
N LEU A 129 18.81 -25.92 55.89
CA LEU A 129 17.44 -25.86 56.41
C LEU A 129 17.02 -27.16 57.11
N THR A 130 17.40 -28.31 56.54
CA THR A 130 17.15 -29.62 57.15
C THR A 130 17.89 -29.77 58.49
N LYS A 131 19.15 -29.33 58.55
CA LYS A 131 19.94 -29.34 59.79
C LYS A 131 19.36 -28.40 60.84
N LEU A 132 18.90 -27.21 60.43
CA LEU A 132 18.25 -26.25 61.33
C LEU A 132 16.98 -26.85 61.96
N ASP A 133 16.13 -27.49 61.15
CA ASP A 133 14.93 -28.20 61.64
C ASP A 133 15.28 -29.31 62.65
N GLN A 134 16.33 -30.09 62.37
CA GLN A 134 16.82 -31.11 63.32
C GLN A 134 17.30 -30.49 64.64
N MET A 135 18.06 -29.41 64.59
CA MET A 135 18.53 -28.70 65.79
C MET A 135 17.37 -28.14 66.61
N LEU A 136 16.36 -27.56 65.95
CA LEU A 136 15.15 -27.06 66.61
C LEU A 136 14.36 -28.19 67.30
N LYS A 137 14.23 -29.36 66.66
CA LYS A 137 13.61 -30.55 67.26
C LYS A 137 14.38 -31.05 68.48
N GLN A 138 15.72 -31.05 68.42
CA GLN A 138 16.57 -31.40 69.55
C GLN A 138 16.42 -30.42 70.72
N MET A 139 16.44 -29.10 70.44
CA MET A 139 16.21 -28.08 71.47
C MET A 139 14.85 -28.22 72.14
N SER A 140 13.78 -28.46 71.37
CA SER A 140 12.44 -28.70 71.92
C SER A 140 12.40 -29.91 72.88
N THR A 141 13.08 -30.99 72.50
CA THR A 141 13.21 -32.19 73.34
C THR A 141 13.99 -31.88 74.63
N MET A 142 15.09 -31.13 74.53
CA MET A 142 15.90 -30.74 75.67
C MET A 142 15.14 -29.83 76.64
N ALA A 143 14.44 -28.81 76.13
CA ALA A 143 13.60 -27.94 76.94
C ALA A 143 12.50 -28.72 77.70
N THR A 144 11.93 -29.76 77.07
CA THR A 144 10.96 -30.64 77.73
C THR A 144 11.60 -31.44 78.87
N LYS A 145 12.81 -31.98 78.67
CA LYS A 145 13.56 -32.69 79.71
C LYS A 145 13.95 -31.76 80.86
N ASP A 146 14.44 -30.56 80.55
CA ASP A 146 14.81 -29.56 81.55
C ASP A 146 13.61 -29.17 82.42
N LYS A 147 12.44 -28.98 81.80
CA LYS A 147 11.19 -28.77 82.55
C LYS A 147 10.90 -29.92 83.52
N GLN A 148 11.00 -31.16 83.05
CA GLN A 148 10.80 -32.35 83.90
C GLN A 148 11.80 -32.41 85.05
N HIS A 149 13.08 -32.10 84.79
CA HIS A 149 14.12 -32.06 85.81
C HIS A 149 13.85 -30.97 86.85
N LEU A 150 13.44 -29.78 86.42
CA LEU A 150 13.06 -28.68 87.31
C LEU A 150 11.84 -29.03 88.18
N ASP A 151 10.84 -29.69 87.61
CA ASP A 151 9.67 -30.19 88.36
C ASP A 151 10.08 -31.25 89.41
N GLN A 152 11.03 -32.13 89.08
CA GLN A 152 11.59 -33.12 90.00
C GLN A 152 12.41 -32.47 91.13
N ILE A 153 13.24 -31.47 90.80
CA ILE A 153 14.00 -30.70 91.79
C ILE A 153 13.02 -29.97 92.72
N LEU A 154 12.02 -29.29 92.18
CA LEU A 154 10.99 -28.61 92.98
C LEU A 154 10.27 -29.57 93.93
N LYS A 155 9.89 -30.76 93.45
CA LYS A 155 9.26 -31.80 94.28
C LYS A 155 10.19 -32.29 95.38
N SER A 156 11.45 -32.52 95.07
CA SER A 156 12.48 -32.94 96.03
C SER A 156 12.74 -31.88 97.10
N THR A 157 12.86 -30.61 96.70
CA THR A 157 13.01 -29.47 97.60
C THR A 157 11.80 -29.30 98.52
N LYS A 158 10.57 -29.43 98.01
CA LYS A 158 9.35 -29.42 98.83
C LYS A 158 9.35 -30.54 99.88
N ASN A 159 9.78 -31.75 99.48
CA ASN A 159 9.91 -32.89 100.40
C ASN A 159 10.96 -32.63 101.48
N LEU A 160 12.15 -32.13 101.12
CA LEU A 160 13.20 -31.75 102.06
C LEU A 160 12.72 -30.67 103.05
N ASN A 161 12.08 -29.61 102.55
CA ASN A 161 11.54 -28.53 103.37
C ASN A 161 10.46 -29.02 104.35
N SER A 162 9.67 -30.03 103.97
CA SER A 162 8.69 -30.65 104.87
C SER A 162 9.32 -31.51 105.97
N LYS A 163 10.57 -31.98 105.77
CA LYS A 163 11.33 -32.82 106.71
C LYS A 163 12.32 -32.04 107.56
N THR A 164 12.59 -30.78 107.23
CA THR A 164 13.38 -29.90 108.08
C THR A 164 12.45 -29.29 109.12
N PRO A 165 12.71 -29.46 110.44
CA PRO A 165 11.95 -28.76 111.47
C PRO A 165 12.04 -27.26 111.21
N ARG A 166 10.94 -26.52 111.44
CA ARG A 166 10.95 -25.05 111.38
C ARG A 166 12.14 -24.51 112.18
N VAL A 167 13.21 -24.13 111.49
CA VAL A 167 14.22 -23.26 112.09
C VAL A 167 13.57 -21.89 112.05
N ASN A 168 12.90 -21.53 113.15
CA ASN A 168 12.68 -20.14 113.49
C ASN A 168 14.07 -19.52 113.61
N LEU A 169 14.57 -18.96 112.51
CA LEU A 169 15.62 -17.97 112.62
C LEU A 169 14.98 -16.72 113.24
N PRO A 170 15.62 -16.13 114.28
CA PRO A 170 15.13 -14.92 114.93
C PRO A 170 15.01 -13.74 113.97
#